data_AF-A0A062V8W0-F1
#
_entry.id   AF-A0A062V8W0-F1
#
_cell.length_a   1.000
_cell.length_b   1.000
_cell.length_c   1.000
_cell.angle_alpha   90.00
_cell.angle_beta   90.00
_cell.angle_gamma   90.00
#
_symmetry.space_group_name_H-M   'P 1'
#
loop_
_entity.id
_entity.type
_entity.pdbx_description
1 polymer ?
#
loop_
_entity_poly.entity_id
_entity_poly.type
_entity_poly.pdbx_seq_one_letter_code
_entity_poly.pdbx_strand_id
1 'polypeptide(L)' 'GGGWMRKAKQSGRDYLSITLADPQIGPRKIFANLAPVKGKKGRHVILWNPRD' A
#
# COMPACT_ATOMS: atom_id res chain seq x y z
N GLY A 1 12.52 -1.25 1.18
CA GLY A 1 11.24 -0.65 0.73
C GLY A 1 11.11 0.76 1.27
N GLY A 2 9.98 1.43 1.03
CA GLY A 2 9.69 2.79 1.52
C GLY A 2 8.19 3.08 1.53
N GLY A 3 7.75 4.08 2.29
CA GLY A 3 6.34 4.43 2.46
C GLY A 3 6.10 5.94 2.40
N TRP A 4 5.00 6.35 1.76
CA TRP A 4 4.61 7.76 1.58
C TRP A 4 3.12 7.96 1.86
N MET A 5 2.80 8.92 2.72
CA MET A 5 1.41 9.39 2.88
C MET A 5 0.98 10.14 1.64
N ARG A 6 -0.18 9.78 1.09
CA ARG A 6 -0.78 10.38 -0.10
C ARG A 6 -2.24 10.67 0.14
N LYS A 7 -2.79 11.65 -0.58
CA LYS A 7 -4.22 11.96 -0.58
C LYS A 7 -4.87 11.45 -1.87
N ALA A 8 -5.95 10.69 -1.74
CA ALA A 8 -6.66 10.13 -2.89
C ALA A 8 -7.43 11.24 -3.62
N LYS A 9 -7.22 11.37 -4.94
CA LYS A 9 -7.83 12.44 -5.74
C LYS A 9 -9.37 12.37 -5.77
N GLN A 10 -9.94 11.16 -5.83
CA GLN A 10 -11.38 10.96 -5.91
C GLN A 10 -12.09 11.06 -4.56
N SER A 11 -11.50 10.50 -3.49
CA SER A 11 -12.17 10.41 -2.19
C SER A 11 -11.69 11.44 -1.17
N GLY A 12 -10.61 12.16 -1.44
CA GLY A 12 -9.96 13.09 -0.52
C GLY A 12 -9.30 12.43 0.70
N ARG A 13 -9.35 11.09 0.80
CA ARG A 13 -8.85 10.34 1.95
C ARG A 13 -7.34 10.16 1.89
N ASP A 14 -6.70 10.23 3.05
CA ASP A 14 -5.29 9.90 3.17
C ASP A 14 -5.09 8.38 3.12
N TYR A 15 -4.03 7.95 2.44
CA TYR A 15 -3.61 6.57 2.31
C TYR A 15 -2.09 6.48 2.33
N LEU A 16 -1.57 5.35 2.81
CA LEU A 16 -0.13 5.10 2.84
C LEU A 16 0.24 4.24 1.62
N SER A 17 0.96 4.84 0.68
CA SER A 17 1.55 4.14 -0.47
C SER A 17 2.87 3.51 -0.03
N ILE A 18 3.05 2.22 -0.28
CA ILE A 18 4.27 1.48 0.07
C ILE A 18 4.90 0.82 -1.15
N THR A 19 6.23 0.75 -1.13
CA THR A 19 7.02 -0.05 -2.06
C THR A 19 7.77 -1.11 -1.29
N LEU A 20 7.58 -2.37 -1.64
CA LEU A 20 8.30 -3.50 -1.07
C LEU A 20 9.21 -4.11 -2.14
N ALA A 21 10.38 -4.57 -1.75
CA ALA A 21 11.31 -5.25 -2.63
C ALA A 21 11.99 -6.32 -1.79
N ASP A 22 11.80 -7.58 -2.17
CA ASP A 22 12.33 -8.73 -1.48
C ASP A 22 12.67 -9.81 -2.52
N PRO A 23 13.91 -10.34 -2.53
CA PRO A 23 14.31 -11.39 -3.47
C PRO A 23 13.41 -12.63 -3.45
N GLN A 24 12.78 -12.94 -2.31
CA GLN A 24 11.87 -14.09 -2.16
C GLN A 24 10.48 -13.82 -2.77
N ILE A 25 10.11 -12.56 -2.95
CA ILE A 25 8.82 -12.18 -3.58
C ILE A 25 8.99 -11.98 -5.10
N GLY A 26 10.22 -11.80 -5.56
CA GLY A 26 10.60 -11.79 -6.96
C GLY A 26 11.52 -10.63 -7.32
N PRO A 27 11.98 -10.56 -8.57
CA PRO A 27 12.94 -9.55 -9.01
C PRO A 27 12.33 -8.14 -9.09
N ARG A 28 11.00 -8.00 -9.02
CA ARG A 28 10.28 -6.74 -9.23
C ARG A 28 9.92 -6.06 -7.91
N LYS A 29 9.94 -4.73 -7.93
CA LYS A 29 9.41 -3.93 -6.82
C LYS A 29 7.89 -4.01 -6.82
N ILE A 30 7.35 -4.30 -5.65
CA ILE A 30 5.95 -4.34 -5.32
C ILE A 30 5.46 -2.93 -5.04
N PHE A 31 4.35 -2.53 -5.64
CA PHE A 31 3.65 -1.30 -5.27
C PHE A 31 2.31 -1.66 -4.64
N ALA A 32 2.05 -1.14 -3.44
CA ALA A 32 0.81 -1.42 -2.75
C ALA A 32 0.36 -0.22 -1.92
N ASN A 33 -0.91 -0.23 -1.52
CA ASN A 33 -1.49 0.76 -0.62
C ASN A 33 -1.94 0.08 0.67
N LEU A 34 -1.76 0.74 1.81
CA LEU A 34 -2.34 0.31 3.08
C LEU A 34 -3.70 0.95 3.25
N ALA A 35 -4.71 0.11 3.50
CA ALA A 35 -6.06 0.54 3.83
C ALA A 35 -6.44 0.06 5.25
N PRO A 36 -7.07 0.90 6.07
CA PRO A 36 -7.55 0.49 7.39
C PRO A 36 -8.72 -0.50 7.25
N VAL A 37 -8.77 -1.47 8.14
CA VAL A 37 -9.91 -2.41 8.22
C VAL A 37 -11.05 -1.75 8.98
N LYS A 38 -12.22 -1.67 8.35
CA LYS A 38 -13.43 -1.13 8.99
C LYS A 38 -13.69 -1.86 10.31
N GLY A 39 -13.83 -1.10 11.40
CA GLY A 39 -14.14 -1.63 12.72
C GLY A 39 -12.96 -2.25 13.49
N LYS A 40 -11.72 -2.24 12.96
CA LYS A 40 -10.53 -2.74 13.68
C LYS A 40 -9.42 -1.70 13.72
N LYS A 41 -9.22 -1.06 14.89
CA LYS A 41 -8.12 -0.11 15.12
C LYS A 41 -6.77 -0.83 14.99
N GLY A 42 -5.79 -0.16 14.37
CA GLY A 42 -4.44 -0.68 14.18
C GLY A 42 -4.29 -1.76 13.10
N ARG A 43 -5.39 -2.30 12.55
CA ARG A 43 -5.34 -3.34 11.51
C ARG A 43 -5.48 -2.74 10.12
N HIS A 44 -4.54 -3.10 9.26
CA HIS A 44 -4.48 -2.63 7.88
C HIS A 44 -4.41 -3.83 6.93
N VAL A 45 -4.86 -3.63 5.70
CA VAL A 45 -4.70 -4.58 4.60
C VAL A 45 -3.81 -3.95 3.53
N ILE A 46 -3.01 -4.80 2.89
CA ILE A 46 -2.20 -4.43 1.75
C ILE A 46 -3.05 -4.64 0.49
N LEU A 47 -3.33 -3.55 -0.20
CA LEU A 47 -3.96 -3.56 -1.51
C LEU A 47 -2.85 -3.56 -2.57
N TRP A 48 -2.60 -4.73 -3.14
CA TRP A 48 -1.61 -4.93 -4.18
C TRP A 48 -2.01 -4.22 -5.48
N ASN A 49 -1.12 -3.39 -6.02
CA ASN A 49 -1.29 -2.76 -7.32
C ASN A 49 -0.31 -3.43 -8.31
N PRO A 50 -0.75 -4.46 -9.07
CA PRO A 50 0.12 -5.08 -10.05
C PRO A 50 0.53 -4.05 -11.10
N ARG A 51 1.79 -4.11 -11.50
CA ARG A 51 2.31 -3.38 -12.66
C ARG A 51 2.99 -4.38 -13.57
N ASP A 52 2.75 -4.23 -14.86
CA ASP A 52 3.30 -5.08 -15.91
C ASP A 52 4.82 -5.13 -15.91
#